data_AF-A0A379WWH6-F1
#
_entry.id   AF-A0A379WWH6-F1
#
_cell.length_a   1.000
_cell.length_b   1.000
_cell.length_c   1.000
_cell.angle_alpha   90.00
_cell.angle_beta   90.00
_cell.angle_gamma   90.00
#
_symmetry.space_group_name_H-M   'P 1'
#
loop_
_entity.id
_entity.type
_entity.pdbx_description
1 polymer ?
#
loop_
_entity_poly.entity_id
_entity_poly.type
_entity_poly.pdbx_seq_one_letter_code
_entity_poly.pdbx_strand_id
1 'polypeptide(L)' 'MRSKKPHPDVFNLLLQVMDNGTLTDNNGRKADFRNVVLVMTTNAGVRETERKSIGLIHQDNSTDAMGEIKKVFTPGVP' A
#
# COMPACT_ATOMS: atom_id res chain seq x y z
N MET A 1 13.35 19.44 -6.18
CA MET A 1 12.75 18.19 -6.70
C MET A 1 12.37 17.27 -5.54
N ARG A 2 11.25 17.53 -4.88
CA ARG A 2 10.69 16.70 -3.80
C ARG A 2 9.21 16.46 -4.10
N SER A 3 8.91 15.45 -4.90
CA SER A 3 7.54 14.93 -4.98
C SER A 3 7.58 13.53 -5.57
N LYS A 4 7.78 12.53 -4.71
CA LYS A 4 7.66 11.11 -5.10
C LYS A 4 7.15 10.24 -3.95
N LYS A 5 6.41 10.85 -3.02
CA LYS A 5 5.50 10.11 -2.15
C LYS A 5 4.10 10.58 -2.53
N PRO A 6 3.16 9.67 -2.84
CA PRO A 6 1.77 10.06 -2.99
C PRO A 6 1.37 10.89 -1.77
N HIS A 7 0.66 12.00 -2.01
CA HIS A 7 0.13 12.81 -0.94
C HIS A 7 -0.71 11.89 -0.03
N PRO A 8 -0.66 12.04 1.30
CA PRO A 8 -1.45 11.22 2.24
C PRO A 8 -2.93 11.07 1.82
N ASP A 9 -3.48 12.11 1.18
CA ASP A 9 -4.84 12.13 0.64
C ASP A 9 -5.12 11.05 -0.41
N VAL A 10 -4.12 10.63 -1.21
CA VAL A 10 -4.31 9.57 -2.22
C VAL A 10 -4.56 8.23 -1.55
N PHE A 11 -3.86 7.94 -0.44
CA PHE A 11 -4.07 6.71 0.32
C PHE A 11 -5.46 6.69 0.97
N ASN A 12 -5.90 7.82 1.53
CA ASN A 12 -7.24 7.92 2.12
C ASN A 12 -8.35 7.74 1.07
N LEU A 13 -8.17 8.27 -0.14
CA LEU A 13 -9.12 8.06 -1.24
C LEU A 13 -9.18 6.59 -1.67
N LEU A 14 -8.04 5.89 -1.70
CA LEU A 14 -7.99 4.47 -2.03
C LEU A 14 -8.66 3.62 -0.94
N LEU A 15 -8.45 3.94 0.34
CA LEU A 15 -9.16 3.30 1.45
C LEU A 15 -10.67 3.49 1.33
N GLN A 16 -11.13 4.70 1.02
CA GLN A 16 -12.54 4.99 0.80
C GLN A 16 -13.14 4.17 -0.37
N VAL A 17 -12.37 3.94 -1.45
CA VAL A 17 -12.81 3.09 -2.56
C VAL A 17 -12.91 1.63 -2.14
N MET A 18 -11.95 1.13 -1.35
CA MET A 18 -12.00 -0.25 -0.83
C MET A 18 -13.18 -0.48 0.11
N ASP A 19 -13.56 0.50 0.92
CA ASP A 19 -14.67 0.38 1.87
C ASP A 19 -16.04 0.53 1.19
N ASN A 20 -16.20 1.54 0.32
CA ASN A 20 -17.52 1.94 -0.20
C ASN A 20 -17.76 1.57 -1.67
N GLY A 21 -16.75 1.02 -2.36
CA GLY A 21 -16.82 0.68 -3.79
C GLY A 21 -17.09 1.87 -4.71
N THR A 22 -17.02 3.10 -4.21
CA THR A 22 -17.35 4.33 -4.94
C THR A 22 -16.43 5.48 -4.54
N LEU A 23 -16.09 6.34 -5.50
CA LEU A 23 -15.32 7.56 -5.26
C LEU A 23 -16.12 8.75 -5.76
N THR A 24 -16.22 9.82 -4.96
CA THR A 24 -16.85 11.07 -5.38
C THR A 24 -15.79 12.10 -5.68
N ASP A 25 -15.82 12.69 -6.88
CA ASP A 25 -14.93 13.79 -7.24
C ASP A 25 -15.41 15.13 -6.67
N ASN A 26 -14.60 16.17 -6.84
CA ASN A 26 -14.84 17.51 -6.31
C ASN A 26 -16.06 18.21 -6.94
N ASN A 27 -16.55 17.69 -8.08
CA ASN A 27 -17.73 18.17 -8.79
C ASN A 27 -18.98 17.34 -8.46
N GLY A 28 -18.89 16.44 -7.47
CA GLY A 28 -19.98 15.58 -7.02
C GLY A 28 -20.26 14.38 -7.92
N ARG A 29 -19.42 14.10 -8.93
CA ARG A 29 -19.58 12.92 -9.79
C ARG A 29 -19.11 11.68 -9.05
N LYS A 30 -19.90 10.61 -9.11
CA LYS A 30 -19.57 9.31 -8.51
C LYS A 30 -18.98 8.37 -9.56
N ALA A 31 -17.78 7.87 -9.29
CA ALA A 31 -17.20 6.75 -10.01
C ALA A 31 -17.51 5.45 -9.25
N ASP A 32 -17.97 4.43 -9.98
CA ASP A 32 -18.32 3.11 -9.46
C ASP A 32 -17.17 2.13 -9.70
N PHE A 33 -16.67 1.52 -8.63
CA PHE A 33 -15.55 0.58 -8.64
C PHE A 33 -15.97 -0.89 -8.48
N ARG A 34 -17.27 -1.19 -8.45
CA ARG A 34 -17.78 -2.58 -8.26
C ARG A 34 -17.33 -3.57 -9.33
N ASN A 35 -17.02 -3.08 -10.53
CA ASN A 35 -16.53 -3.88 -11.67
C ASN A 35 -15.06 -3.57 -12.02
N VAL A 36 -14.30 -3.00 -11.09
CA VAL A 36 -12.91 -2.58 -11.31
C VAL A 36 -11.98 -3.45 -10.48
N VAL A 37 -10.91 -3.96 -11.11
CA VAL A 37 -9.81 -4.61 -10.40
C VAL A 37 -8.74 -3.56 -10.11
N LEU A 38 -8.55 -3.23 -8.83
CA LEU A 38 -7.48 -2.34 -8.39
C LEU A 38 -6.19 -3.14 -8.20
N VAL A 39 -5.18 -2.85 -9.02
CA VAL A 39 -3.83 -3.40 -8.84
C VAL A 39 -2.91 -2.29 -8.33
N MET A 40 -2.31 -2.52 -7.16
CA MET A 40 -1.35 -1.60 -6.57
C MET A 40 0.03 -2.25 -6.51
N THR A 41 1.06 -1.47 -6.82
CA THR A 41 2.46 -1.88 -6.70
C THR A 41 3.16 -0.99 -5.70
N THR A 42 3.85 -1.57 -4.73
CA THR A 42 4.71 -0.85 -3.80
C THR A 42 6.14 -1.37 -3.89
N ASN A 43 7.11 -0.48 -3.74
CA ASN A 43 8.49 -0.86 -3.52
C ASN A 43 8.81 -1.05 -2.02
N ALA A 44 7.82 -0.92 -1.13
CA ALA A 44 7.95 -1.25 0.28
C ALA A 44 8.21 -2.77 0.46
N GLY A 45 9.11 -3.14 1.38
CA GLY A 45 9.47 -4.54 1.63
C GLY A 45 10.51 -5.15 0.66
N VAL A 46 10.88 -4.45 -0.42
CA VAL A 46 11.94 -4.91 -1.36
C VAL A 46 13.29 -5.04 -0.63
N ARG A 47 13.62 -4.10 0.26
CA ARG A 47 14.88 -4.15 1.02
C ARG A 47 14.96 -5.32 2.01
N GLU A 48 13.85 -5.68 2.62
CA GLU A 48 13.78 -6.79 3.59
C GLU A 48 13.81 -8.16 2.88
N THR A 49 13.22 -8.27 1.69
CA THR A 49 13.36 -9.48 0.85
C THR A 49 14.75 -9.63 0.27
N GLU A 50 15.47 -8.53 -0.01
CA GLU A 50 16.85 -8.55 -0.50
C GLU A 50 17.91 -8.76 0.59
N ARG A 51 17.55 -8.63 1.88
CA ARG A 51 18.49 -8.89 2.99
C ARG A 51 18.90 -10.35 2.98
N LYS A 52 20.17 -10.61 2.67
CA LYS A 52 20.75 -11.96 2.86
C LYS A 52 20.94 -12.22 4.35
N SER A 53 20.45 -13.36 4.85
CA SER A 53 20.75 -13.81 6.20
C SER A 53 22.26 -14.01 6.35
N ILE A 54 22.86 -13.42 7.39
CA ILE A 54 24.26 -13.67 7.75
C ILE A 54 24.27 -14.97 8.56
N GLY A 55 24.54 -16.09 7.89
CA GLY A 55 24.61 -17.42 8.50
C GLY A 55 24.29 -18.54 7.51
N LEU A 56 24.71 -19.77 7.83
CA LEU A 56 24.52 -20.98 7.00
C LEU A 56 23.05 -21.38 6.79
N ILE A 57 22.11 -20.73 7.48
CA ILE A 57 20.68 -21.05 7.45
C ILE A 57 19.94 -19.94 6.67
N HIS A 58 19.18 -20.34 5.65
CA HIS A 58 18.24 -19.44 4.98
C HIS A 58 17.14 -19.06 5.99
N GLN A 59 17.05 -17.77 6.32
CA GLN A 59 15.91 -17.23 7.06
C GLN A 59 14.85 -16.77 6.06
N ASP A 60 13.59 -17.10 6.33
CA ASP A 60 12.47 -16.65 5.53
C ASP A 60 12.09 -15.21 5.90
N ASN A 61 12.56 -14.25 5.11
CA ASN A 61 12.32 -12.82 5.31
C ASN A 61 10.95 -12.34 4.77
N SER A 62 10.10 -13.25 4.27
CA SER A 62 8.77 -12.88 3.77
C SER A 62 7.88 -12.26 4.87
N THR A 63 8.07 -12.69 6.12
CA THR A 63 7.34 -12.18 7.28
C THR A 63 7.67 -10.71 7.56
N ASP A 64 8.94 -10.31 7.42
CA ASP A 64 9.39 -8.93 7.62
C ASP A 64 8.87 -8.00 6.52
N ALA A 65 8.89 -8.48 5.27
CA ALA A 65 8.34 -7.74 4.13
C ALA A 65 6.83 -7.48 4.29
N MET A 66 6.07 -8.47 4.76
CA MET A 66 4.65 -8.31 5.07
C MET A 66 4.40 -7.34 6.24
N GLY A 67 5.30 -7.31 7.22
CA GLY A 67 5.26 -6.34 8.32
C GLY A 67 5.41 -4.90 7.84
N GLU A 68 6.36 -4.64 6.95
CA GLU A 68 6.59 -3.31 6.36
C GLU A 68 5.43 -2.87 5.46
N ILE A 69 4.87 -3.79 4.68
CA ILE A 69 3.65 -3.51 3.90
C ILE A 69 2.51 -3.13 4.86
N LYS A 70 2.27 -3.90 5.92
CA LYS A 70 1.19 -3.57 6.89
C LYS A 70 1.35 -2.18 7.52
N LYS A 71 2.58 -1.76 7.86
CA LYS A 71 2.82 -0.41 8.41
C LYS A 71 2.46 0.71 7.42
N VAL A 72 2.62 0.47 6.12
CA VAL A 72 2.33 1.47 5.08
C VAL A 72 0.83 1.53 4.75
N PHE A 73 0.12 0.41 4.82
CA PHE A 73 -1.26 0.31 4.33
C PHE A 73 -2.34 0.27 5.43
N THR A 74 -1.98 0.22 6.72
CA THR A 74 -2.96 0.22 7.81
C THR A 74 -3.14 1.65 8.36
N PRO A 75 -4.35 2.24 8.31
CA PRO A 75 -4.58 3.54 8.93
C PRO A 75 -4.60 3.39 10.45
N GLY A 76 -3.76 4.15 11.16
CA GLY A 76 -3.87 4.35 12.61
C GLY A 76 -3.02 3.47 13.53
N VAL A 77 -1.99 2.78 13.04
CA VAL A 77 -0.98 2.16 13.93
C VAL A 77 0.25 3.08 13.99
N PRO A 78 0.63 3.62 15.16
CA PRO A 78 1.82 4.47 15.31
C PRO A 78 3.13 3.75 14.99
#